data_AF-A0A3D4XQQ5-F1
#
_entry.id   AF-A0A3D4XQQ5-F1
#
_cell.length_a   1.000
_cell.length_b   1.000
_cell.length_c   1.000
_cell.angle_alpha   90.00
_cell.angle_beta   90.00
_cell.angle_gamma   90.00
#
_symmetry.space_group_name_H-M   'P 1'
#
loop_
_entity.id
_entity.type
_entity.pdbx_description
1 polymer ?
#
loop_
_entity_poly.entity_id
_entity_poly.type
_entity_poly.pdbx_seq_one_letter_code
_entity_poly.pdbx_strand_id
1 'polypeptide(L)' 'MTELISSGLELMLAGMGIVFLFLTMLVIVINAMSKLITRYLPEEPLPHATAPVIVSAEASKSYIAAITAAIHQYRRTHG' A
#
# COMPACT_ATOMS: atom_id res chain seq x y z
N MET A 1 54.49 11.37 -2.82
CA MET A 1 53.41 10.64 -3.55
C MET A 1 52.38 10.04 -2.59
N THR A 2 52.81 9.34 -1.53
CA THR A 2 51.93 8.81 -0.48
C THR A 2 51.11 9.89 0.25
N GLU A 3 51.71 11.04 0.55
CA GLU A 3 51.05 12.21 1.18
C GLU A 3 49.82 12.73 0.39
N LEU A 4 49.94 12.83 -0.94
CA LEU A 4 48.86 13.32 -1.80
C LEU A 4 47.71 12.31 -1.88
N ILE A 5 48.03 11.02 -1.91
CA ILE A 5 47.02 9.95 -1.89
C ILE A 5 46.30 9.90 -0.54
N SER A 6 47.03 10.07 0.58
CA SER A 6 46.45 10.15 1.92
C SER A 6 45.49 11.32 2.05
N SER A 7 45.90 12.50 1.60
CA SER A 7 45.07 13.71 1.64
C SER A 7 43.84 13.59 0.73
N GLY A 8 43.98 12.98 -0.44
CA GLY A 8 42.86 12.71 -1.36
C GLY A 8 41.87 11.70 -0.80
N LEU A 9 42.34 10.67 -0.09
CA LEU A 9 41.50 9.68 0.57
C LEU A 9 40.69 10.31 1.72
N GLU A 10 41.33 11.16 2.51
CA GLU A 10 40.70 11.89 3.61
C GLU A 10 39.61 12.84 3.09
N LEU A 11 39.87 13.53 1.97
CA LEU A 11 38.89 14.37 1.29
C LEU A 11 37.72 13.56 0.70
N MET A 12 37.97 12.39 0.10
CA MET A 12 36.91 11.50 -0.37
C MET A 12 36.03 10.99 0.77
N LEU A 13 36.64 10.55 1.87
CA LEU A 13 35.89 10.10 3.05
C LEU A 13 35.05 11.22 3.65
N ALA A 14 35.61 12.42 3.79
CA ALA A 14 34.88 13.58 4.29
C ALA A 14 33.73 13.97 3.36
N GLY A 15 33.99 14.08 2.06
CA GLY A 15 32.98 14.45 1.06
C GLY A 15 31.87 13.41 0.95
N MET A 16 32.23 12.13 0.85
CA MET A 16 31.26 11.03 0.76
C MET A 16 30.47 10.88 2.06
N GLY A 17 31.09 11.10 3.22
CA GLY A 17 30.43 11.07 4.53
C GLY A 17 29.37 12.16 4.67
N ILE A 18 29.69 13.41 4.28
CA ILE A 18 28.74 14.53 4.33
C ILE A 18 27.55 14.28 3.39
N VAL A 19 27.81 13.83 2.16
CA VAL A 19 26.74 13.51 1.20
C VAL A 19 25.86 12.38 1.75
N PHE A 20 26.47 11.33 2.29
CA PHE A 20 25.72 10.22 2.89
C PHE A 20 24.85 10.66 4.07
N LEU A 21 25.38 11.49 4.97
CA LEU A 21 24.63 12.06 6.08
C LEU A 21 23.45 12.91 5.60
N PHE A 22 23.68 13.76 4.59
CA PHE A 22 22.64 14.61 4.02
C PHE A 22 21.52 13.79 3.38
N LEU A 23 21.86 12.80 2.54
CA LEU A 23 20.88 11.93 1.92
C LEU A 23 20.12 11.10 2.97
N THR A 24 20.80 10.57 3.97
CA THR A 24 20.16 9.83 5.07
C THR A 24 19.17 10.72 5.82
N MET A 25 19.54 11.96 6.13
CA MET A 25 18.65 12.94 6.74
C MET A 25 17.43 13.23 5.85
N LEU A 26 17.64 13.41 4.54
CA LEU A 26 16.55 13.61 3.58
C LEU A 26 15.58 12.42 3.57
N VAL A 27 16.11 11.20 3.53
CA VAL A 27 15.33 9.95 3.57
C VAL A 27 14.51 9.86 4.85
N ILE A 28 15.09 10.23 6.01
CA ILE A 28 14.36 10.26 7.29
C ILE A 28 13.18 11.24 7.21
N VAL A 29 13.39 12.43 6.66
CA VAL A 29 12.33 13.44 6.52
C VAL A 29 11.20 12.93 5.61
N ILE A 30 11.54 12.33 4.46
CA ILE A 30 10.55 11.76 3.54
C ILE A 30 9.77 10.62 4.21
N ASN A 31 10.44 9.74 4.96
CA ASN A 31 9.77 8.69 5.72
C ASN A 31 8.88 9.24 6.84
N ALA A 32 9.32 10.30 7.52
CA ALA A 32 8.52 10.99 8.54
C ALA A 32 7.26 11.60 7.91
N MET A 33 7.38 12.26 6.75
CA MET A 33 6.24 12.74 5.98
C MET A 33 5.31 11.59 5.58
N SER A 34 5.83 10.49 5.04
CA SER A 34 5.03 9.31 4.68
C SER A 34 4.24 8.76 5.87
N LYS A 35 4.87 8.67 7.05
CA LYS A 35 4.22 8.24 8.29
C LYS A 35 3.20 9.25 8.82
N LEU A 36 3.47 10.55 8.67
CA LEU A 36 2.51 11.60 9.01
C LEU A 36 1.28 11.54 8.09
N ILE A 37 1.50 11.44 6.78
CA ILE A 37 0.44 11.36 5.78
C ILE A 37 -0.43 10.14 6.06
N THR A 38 0.14 8.93 6.15
CA THR A 38 -0.65 7.72 6.42
C THR A 38 -1.41 7.76 7.76
N ARG A 39 -0.92 8.50 8.76
CA ARG A 39 -1.57 8.62 10.07
C ARG A 39 -2.64 9.70 10.13
N TYR A 40 -2.44 10.85 9.46
CA TYR A 40 -3.34 12.00 9.52
C TYR A 40 -4.28 12.12 8.31
N LEU A 41 -3.87 11.56 7.17
CA LEU A 41 -4.64 11.37 5.95
C LEU A 41 -4.70 9.87 5.66
N PRO A 42 -5.43 9.07 6.47
CA PRO A 42 -5.65 7.68 6.14
C PRO A 42 -6.27 7.64 4.75
N GLU A 43 -5.49 7.12 3.81
CA GLU A 43 -5.92 6.90 2.44
C GLU A 43 -7.09 5.91 2.55
N GLU A 44 -8.30 6.39 2.21
CA GLU A 44 -9.47 5.55 2.16
C GLU A 44 -9.09 4.35 1.30
N PRO A 45 -9.22 3.10 1.79
CA PRO A 45 -8.71 1.96 1.06
C PRO A 45 -9.38 1.97 -0.32
N LEU A 46 -8.61 2.33 -1.35
CA LEU A 46 -8.98 2.04 -2.72
C LEU A 46 -9.35 0.57 -2.69
N PRO A 47 -10.60 0.19 -3.04
CA PRO A 47 -11.03 -1.19 -2.94
C PRO A 47 -9.98 -2.03 -3.63
N HIS A 48 -9.18 -2.75 -2.84
CA HIS A 48 -8.24 -3.69 -3.39
C HIS A 48 -9.09 -4.56 -4.29
N ALA A 49 -8.79 -4.52 -5.60
CA ALA A 49 -9.48 -5.34 -6.58
C ALA A 49 -9.58 -6.73 -5.96
N THR A 50 -10.82 -7.10 -5.63
CA THR A 50 -11.12 -8.23 -4.76
C THR A 50 -10.30 -9.41 -5.22
N ALA A 51 -9.46 -9.96 -4.33
CA ALA A 51 -8.98 -11.32 -4.50
C ALA A 51 -10.18 -12.19 -4.90
N PRO A 52 -10.03 -13.15 -5.82
CA PRO A 52 -11.18 -13.90 -6.32
C PRO A 52 -11.89 -14.51 -5.12
N VAL A 53 -13.10 -14.01 -4.86
CA VAL A 53 -13.94 -14.52 -3.78
C VAL A 53 -14.21 -15.98 -4.16
N ILE A 54 -13.62 -16.91 -3.42
CA ILE A 54 -14.02 -18.31 -3.50
C ILE A 54 -15.44 -18.33 -2.95
N VAL A 55 -16.42 -18.27 -3.85
CA VAL A 55 -17.83 -18.35 -3.52
C VAL A 55 -18.05 -19.74 -2.93
N SER A 56 -18.18 -19.81 -1.61
CA SER A 56 -18.55 -21.05 -0.92
C SER A 56 -19.89 -21.55 -1.46
N ALA A 57 -20.03 -22.87 -1.60
CA ALA A 57 -21.25 -23.51 -2.07
C ALA A 57 -22.49 -23.13 -1.23
N GLU A 58 -22.29 -22.70 0.02
CA GLU A 58 -23.38 -22.20 0.87
C GLU A 58 -23.89 -20.82 0.41
N ALA A 59 -22.98 -19.94 -0.05
CA ALA A 59 -23.35 -18.63 -0.56
C ALA A 59 -24.15 -18.76 -1.86
N SER A 60 -23.73 -19.63 -2.78
CA SER A 60 -24.47 -19.88 -4.03
C SER A 60 -25.87 -20.44 -3.76
N LYS A 61 -26.02 -21.34 -2.78
CA LYS A 61 -27.32 -21.86 -2.34
C LYS A 61 -28.23 -20.76 -1.78
N SER A 62 -27.68 -19.84 -1.00
CA SER A 62 -28.43 -18.68 -0.48
C SER A 62 -28.91 -17.76 -1.60
N TYR A 63 -28.09 -17.49 -2.62
CA TYR A 63 -28.51 -16.68 -3.77
C TYR A 63 -29.62 -17.35 -4.57
N ILE A 64 -29.52 -18.66 -4.82
CA ILE A 64 -30.56 -19.42 -5.54
C ILE A 64 -31.89 -19.40 -4.77
N ALA A 65 -31.86 -19.53 -3.44
CA ALA A 65 -33.06 -19.45 -2.61
C ALA A 65 -33.70 -18.05 -2.67
N ALA A 66 -32.89 -16.99 -2.60
CA ALA A 66 -33.36 -15.61 -2.68
C ALA A 66 -33.99 -15.29 -4.05
N ILE A 67 -33.37 -15.72 -5.15
CA ILE A 67 -33.90 -15.55 -6.51
C ILE A 67 -35.21 -16.31 -6.67
N THR A 68 -35.28 -17.55 -6.18
CA THR A 68 -36.50 -18.37 -6.22
C THR A 68 -37.65 -17.72 -5.44
N ALA A 69 -37.36 -17.18 -4.26
CA ALA A 69 -38.34 -16.45 -3.45
C ALA A 69 -38.84 -15.19 -4.18
N ALA A 70 -37.95 -14.44 -4.84
CA ALA A 70 -38.30 -13.25 -5.61
C ALA A 70 -39.21 -13.59 -6.81
N ILE A 71 -38.90 -14.65 -7.56
CA ILE A 71 -39.74 -15.10 -8.68
C ILE A 71 -41.12 -15.56 -8.17
N HIS A 72 -41.15 -16.31 -7.07
CA HIS A 72 -42.40 -16.77 -6.48
C HIS A 72 -43.26 -15.59 -6.00
N GLN A 73 -42.65 -14.58 -5.40
CA GLN A 73 -43.33 -13.36 -4.98
C GLN A 73 -43.84 -12.55 -6.18
N TYR A 74 -43.05 -12.42 -7.25
CA TYR A 74 -43.45 -11.75 -8.48
C TYR A 74 -44.68 -12.44 -9.10
N ARG A 75 -44.66 -13.77 -9.21
CA ARG A 75 -45.80 -14.53 -9.77
C ARG A 75 -47.07 -14.43 -8.92
N ARG A 76 -46.94 -14.28 -7.60
CA ARG A 76 -48.09 -14.07 -6.69
C ARG A 76 -48.65 -12.66 -6.73
N THR A 77 -47.84 -11.68 -7.15
CA THR A 77 -48.23 -10.27 -7.16
C THR A 77 -48.64 -9.78 -8.54
N HIS A 78 -48.17 -10.45 -9.61
CA HIS A 78 -48.41 -10.08 -11.01
C HIS A 78 -49.10 -11.19 -11.82
N GLY A 79 -49.71 -12.17 -11.16
CA GLY A 79 -50.59 -13.19 -11.75
C GLY A 79 -51.90 -13.25 -10.97
#